data_AF-A0A7G8WCZ3-F1
#
_entry.id   AF-A0A7G8WCZ3-F1
#
_cell.length_a   1.000
_cell.length_b   1.000
_cell.length_c   1.000
_cell.angle_alpha   90.00
_cell.angle_beta   90.00
_cell.angle_gamma   90.00
#
_symmetry.space_group_name_H-M   'P 1'
#
loop_
_entity.id
_entity.type
_entity.pdbx_description
1 polymer ?
#
loop_
_entity_poly.entity_id
_entity_poly.type
_entity_poly.pdbx_seq_one_letter_code
_entity_poly.pdbx_strand_id
1 'polypeptide(L)'
;MRKTISILIIPILLTSCIDKTKKLDKDELCEKLVDMSLSDQKYRGMREMSNPFFEILDSLRSANNLTLEDYGKLPKEKQLEYGAKAKSIADKKPKFPQSIKDSLMSLQIEVDNLNTEKLIEIIKINGWPIKNGFRCDEVIGPSIIFRHSQEKYWNEIQTLIDLEFKEKRMSKGEYNLIDNHLKGRPSYNFTKD
;
A
#
# COMPACT_ATOMS: atom_id res chain seq x y z
N MET A 1 -48.28 -36.45 44.62
CA MET A 1 -47.11 -35.55 44.63
C MET A 1 -46.44 -35.62 43.25
N ARG A 2 -46.64 -34.63 42.38
CA ARG A 2 -46.02 -34.56 41.06
C ARG A 2 -44.63 -33.93 41.20
N LYS A 3 -43.57 -34.67 40.83
CA LYS A 3 -42.20 -34.17 40.75
C LYS A 3 -42.02 -33.47 39.39
N THR A 4 -41.92 -32.15 39.38
CA THR A 4 -41.51 -31.37 38.22
C THR A 4 -39.99 -31.46 38.09
N ILE A 5 -39.52 -32.20 37.09
CA ILE A 5 -38.10 -32.22 36.69
C ILE A 5 -37.84 -30.91 35.95
N SER A 6 -37.14 -29.97 36.60
CA SER A 6 -36.65 -28.76 35.94
C SER A 6 -35.36 -29.12 35.22
N ILE A 7 -35.43 -29.24 33.89
CA ILE A 7 -34.25 -29.38 33.03
C ILE A 7 -33.67 -27.98 32.86
N LEU A 8 -32.54 -27.73 33.54
CA LEU A 8 -31.76 -26.51 33.38
C LEU A 8 -31.02 -26.59 32.03
N ILE A 9 -31.52 -25.90 31.01
CA ILE A 9 -30.81 -25.75 29.73
C ILE A 9 -29.69 -24.74 29.97
N ILE A 10 -28.46 -25.22 30.14
CA ILE A 10 -27.26 -24.39 30.15
C ILE A 10 -26.99 -23.97 28.70
N PRO A 11 -27.03 -22.67 28.34
CA PRO A 11 -26.61 -22.24 27.03
C PRO A 11 -25.09 -22.36 26.98
N ILE A 12 -24.60 -23.32 26.19
CA ILE A 12 -23.18 -23.41 25.83
C ILE A 12 -22.89 -22.19 24.96
N LEU A 13 -22.37 -21.13 25.59
CA LEU A 13 -21.75 -20.01 24.89
C LEU A 13 -20.47 -20.54 24.24
N LEU A 14 -20.60 -21.05 23.01
CA LEU A 14 -19.46 -21.32 22.13
C LEU A 14 -18.88 -19.97 21.71
N THR A 15 -18.06 -19.37 22.56
CA THR A 15 -17.13 -18.33 22.13
C THR A 15 -16.12 -19.01 21.21
N SER A 16 -16.33 -18.89 19.90
CA SER A 16 -15.29 -19.15 18.92
C SER A 16 -14.14 -18.18 19.22
N CYS A 17 -13.14 -18.66 19.95
CA CYS A 17 -11.85 -18.00 20.03
C CYS A 17 -11.21 -18.16 18.65
N ILE A 18 -11.38 -17.16 17.79
CA ILE A 18 -10.53 -17.04 16.60
C ILE A 18 -9.11 -16.82 17.14
N ASP A 19 -8.28 -17.84 17.01
CA ASP A 19 -6.89 -17.77 17.46
C ASP A 19 -6.14 -16.78 16.55
N LYS A 20 -6.00 -15.55 17.04
CA LYS A 20 -5.26 -14.48 16.37
C LYS A 20 -3.76 -14.80 16.20
N THR A 21 -3.27 -15.91 16.75
CA THR A 21 -1.87 -16.32 16.64
C THR A 21 -1.63 -17.38 15.56
N LYS A 22 -2.69 -17.85 14.89
CA LYS A 22 -2.55 -18.84 13.82
C LYS A 22 -1.80 -18.24 12.64
N LYS A 23 -0.65 -18.83 12.30
CA LYS A 23 0.09 -18.53 11.08
C LYS A 23 -0.77 -18.86 9.87
N LEU A 24 -1.00 -17.86 9.01
CA LEU A 24 -1.68 -18.04 7.74
C LEU A 24 -0.84 -18.93 6.81
N ASP A 25 -1.51 -19.77 6.03
CA ASP A 25 -0.82 -20.44 4.94
C ASP A 25 -0.49 -19.45 3.80
N LYS A 26 0.22 -19.94 2.79
CA LYS A 26 0.74 -19.08 1.72
C LYS A 26 -0.37 -18.51 0.82
N ASP A 27 -1.43 -19.27 0.58
CA ASP A 27 -2.51 -18.86 -0.31
C ASP A 27 -3.43 -17.87 0.43
N GLU A 28 -3.75 -18.14 1.70
CA GLU A 28 -4.48 -17.22 2.59
C GLU A 28 -3.74 -15.88 2.75
N LEU A 29 -2.42 -15.93 2.93
CA LEU A 29 -1.60 -14.72 3.05
C LEU A 29 -1.54 -13.96 1.71
N CYS A 30 -1.47 -14.66 0.58
CA CYS A 30 -1.52 -14.05 -0.75
C CYS A 30 -2.82 -13.26 -0.96
N GLU A 31 -3.97 -13.91 -0.73
CA GLU A 31 -5.29 -13.31 -0.91
C GLU A 31 -5.44 -12.03 -0.07
N LYS A 32 -5.02 -12.08 1.21
CA LYS A 32 -5.06 -10.90 2.08
C LYS A 32 -4.18 -9.77 1.57
N LEU A 33 -2.96 -10.06 1.13
CA LEU A 33 -2.03 -9.04 0.66
C LEU A 33 -2.49 -8.42 -0.67
N VAL A 34 -3.16 -9.19 -1.53
CA VAL A 34 -3.81 -8.69 -2.74
C VAL A 34 -4.95 -7.73 -2.39
N ASP A 35 -5.88 -8.13 -1.52
CA ASP A 35 -7.00 -7.28 -1.07
C ASP A 35 -6.49 -5.97 -0.43
N MET A 36 -5.43 -6.06 0.38
CA MET A 36 -4.78 -4.89 0.96
C MET A 36 -4.13 -3.99 -0.10
N SER A 37 -3.48 -4.57 -1.12
CA SER A 37 -2.87 -3.80 -2.21
C SER A 37 -3.91 -3.10 -3.08
N LEU A 38 -5.04 -3.75 -3.35
CA LEU A 38 -6.16 -3.17 -4.10
C LEU A 38 -6.82 -2.04 -3.31
N SER A 39 -7.07 -2.24 -2.02
CA SER A 39 -7.70 -1.23 -1.16
C SER A 39 -6.79 -0.03 -0.89
N ASP A 40 -5.47 -0.20 -0.82
CA ASP A 40 -4.48 0.90 -0.68
C ASP A 40 -4.61 1.97 -1.79
N GLN A 41 -5.11 1.59 -2.97
CA GLN A 41 -5.31 2.49 -4.10
C GLN A 41 -6.78 2.89 -4.34
N LYS A 42 -7.72 2.42 -3.51
CA LYS A 42 -9.17 2.52 -3.76
C LYS A 42 -9.64 3.94 -4.10
N TYR A 43 -9.32 4.93 -3.26
CA TYR A 43 -9.74 6.32 -3.48
C TYR A 43 -8.69 7.10 -4.25
N ARG A 44 -7.39 6.80 -4.08
CA ARG A 44 -6.29 7.43 -4.83
C ARG A 44 -6.39 7.22 -6.34
N GLY A 45 -6.89 6.06 -6.77
CA GLY A 45 -7.10 5.72 -8.17
C GLY A 45 -8.34 6.35 -8.80
N MET A 46 -9.20 7.01 -8.03
CA MET A 46 -10.40 7.66 -8.56
C MET A 46 -10.06 8.89 -9.40
N ARG A 47 -10.89 9.17 -10.40
CA ARG A 47 -10.72 10.31 -11.33
C ARG A 47 -10.63 11.65 -10.59
N GLU A 48 -11.34 11.77 -9.49
CA GLU A 48 -11.38 12.94 -8.59
C GLU A 48 -10.02 13.23 -7.96
N MET A 49 -9.24 12.17 -7.69
CA MET A 49 -7.93 12.20 -7.05
C MET A 49 -6.78 12.14 -8.05
N SER A 50 -7.04 11.68 -9.28
CA SER A 50 -6.00 11.47 -10.28
C SER A 50 -5.45 12.79 -10.82
N ASN A 51 -4.13 12.80 -11.03
CA ASN A 51 -3.46 13.87 -11.76
C ASN A 51 -3.48 13.52 -13.25
N PRO A 52 -4.13 14.31 -14.12
CA PRO A 52 -4.23 14.00 -15.54
C PRO A 52 -2.87 14.07 -16.27
N PHE A 53 -1.82 14.57 -15.61
CA PHE A 53 -0.47 14.64 -16.15
C PHE A 53 0.00 13.33 -16.79
N PHE A 54 -0.16 12.18 -16.12
CA PHE A 54 0.36 10.91 -16.62
C PHE A 54 -0.43 10.41 -17.84
N GLU A 55 -1.76 10.49 -17.80
CA GLU A 55 -2.63 10.16 -18.93
C GLU A 55 -2.29 11.03 -20.17
N ILE A 56 -2.05 12.33 -19.95
CA ILE A 56 -1.65 13.24 -21.02
C ILE A 56 -0.26 12.91 -21.54
N LEU A 57 0.70 12.64 -20.66
CA LEU A 57 2.06 12.27 -21.06
C LEU A 57 2.06 10.99 -21.89
N ASP A 58 1.28 9.99 -21.48
CA ASP A 58 1.09 8.74 -22.22
C ASP A 58 0.43 8.97 -23.58
N SER A 59 -0.58 9.86 -23.64
CA SER A 59 -1.21 10.27 -24.90
C SER A 59 -0.24 10.98 -25.83
N LEU A 60 0.58 11.90 -25.31
CA LEU A 60 1.62 12.60 -26.08
C LEU A 60 2.67 11.63 -26.61
N ARG A 61 3.10 10.66 -25.79
CA ARG A 61 4.04 9.60 -26.22
C ARG A 61 3.44 8.74 -27.32
N SER A 62 2.21 8.26 -27.12
CA SER A 62 1.49 7.43 -28.08
C SER A 62 1.29 8.14 -29.42
N ALA A 63 0.91 9.42 -29.40
CA ALA A 63 0.76 10.24 -30.61
C ALA A 63 2.09 10.45 -31.37
N ASN A 64 3.23 10.19 -30.73
CA ASN A 64 4.56 10.25 -31.32
C ASN A 64 5.19 8.85 -31.53
N ASN A 65 4.38 7.78 -31.44
CA ASN A 65 4.83 6.39 -31.58
C ASN A 65 5.95 6.00 -30.60
N LEU A 66 5.94 6.57 -29.39
CA LEU A 66 6.92 6.27 -28.36
C LEU A 66 6.35 5.28 -27.33
N THR A 67 6.96 4.11 -27.22
CA THR A 67 6.72 3.21 -26.08
C THR A 67 7.28 3.83 -24.78
N LEU A 68 6.99 3.21 -23.63
CA LEU A 68 7.57 3.64 -22.35
C LEU A 68 9.08 3.47 -22.34
N GLU A 69 9.55 2.38 -22.92
CA GLU A 69 10.97 2.08 -23.03
C GLU A 69 11.67 3.07 -23.95
N ASP A 70 11.10 3.37 -25.11
CA ASP A 70 11.69 4.34 -26.06
C ASP A 70 11.75 5.74 -25.46
N TYR A 71 10.69 6.14 -24.77
CA TYR A 71 10.66 7.41 -24.05
C TYR A 71 11.77 7.50 -23.00
N GLY A 72 11.99 6.44 -22.23
CA GLY A 72 13.04 6.37 -21.22
C GLY A 72 14.46 6.47 -21.79
N LYS A 73 14.65 6.11 -23.07
CA LYS A 73 15.92 6.22 -23.80
C LYS A 73 16.17 7.61 -24.41
N LEU A 74 15.17 8.49 -24.43
CA LEU A 74 15.36 9.85 -24.96
C LEU A 74 16.33 10.67 -24.09
N PRO A 75 17.03 11.66 -24.66
CA PRO A 75 17.78 12.65 -23.89
C PRO A 75 16.91 13.30 -22.82
N LYS A 76 17.50 13.63 -21.66
CA LYS A 76 16.79 14.21 -20.52
C LYS A 76 16.02 15.47 -20.91
N GLU A 77 16.60 16.29 -21.76
CA GLU A 77 16.01 17.53 -22.27
C GLU A 77 14.70 17.25 -23.02
N LYS A 78 14.66 16.16 -23.80
CA LYS A 78 13.45 15.73 -24.50
C LYS A 78 12.41 15.19 -23.53
N GLN A 79 12.79 14.37 -22.56
CA GLN A 79 11.85 13.91 -21.53
C GLN A 79 11.22 15.10 -20.77
N LEU A 80 12.03 16.10 -20.42
CA LEU A 80 11.56 17.33 -19.79
C LEU A 80 10.64 18.14 -20.70
N GLU A 81 10.91 18.19 -22.02
CA GLU A 81 10.04 18.86 -22.99
C GLU A 81 8.64 18.22 -23.03
N TYR A 82 8.56 16.89 -23.11
CA TYR A 82 7.28 16.15 -23.06
C TYR A 82 6.57 16.37 -21.72
N GLY A 83 7.31 16.31 -20.61
CA GLY A 83 6.79 16.59 -19.27
C GLY A 83 6.22 17.99 -19.16
N ALA A 84 6.93 19.02 -19.65
CA ALA A 84 6.47 20.40 -19.63
C ALA A 84 5.18 20.58 -20.47
N LYS A 85 5.12 19.96 -21.65
CA LYS A 85 3.90 19.95 -22.49
C LYS A 85 2.73 19.28 -21.77
N ALA A 86 2.94 18.09 -21.21
CA ALA A 86 1.91 17.36 -20.48
C ALA A 86 1.40 18.16 -19.28
N LYS A 87 2.31 18.78 -18.53
CA LYS A 87 1.98 19.65 -17.39
C LYS A 87 1.17 20.87 -17.79
N SER A 88 1.54 21.55 -18.87
CA SER A 88 0.80 22.72 -19.38
C SER A 88 -0.63 22.36 -19.79
N ILE A 89 -0.85 21.19 -20.40
CA ILE A 89 -2.20 20.72 -20.74
C ILE A 89 -2.96 20.31 -19.47
N ALA A 90 -2.32 19.59 -18.55
CA ALA A 90 -2.91 19.14 -17.29
C ALA A 90 -3.43 20.31 -16.46
N ASP A 91 -2.68 21.42 -16.41
CA ASP A 91 -3.05 22.61 -15.63
C ASP A 91 -4.26 23.36 -16.18
N LYS A 92 -4.58 23.18 -17.46
CA LYS A 92 -5.77 23.76 -18.10
C LYS A 92 -7.03 22.91 -17.91
N LYS A 93 -6.90 21.63 -17.52
CA LYS A 93 -8.07 20.77 -17.30
C LYS A 93 -8.84 21.27 -16.07
N PRO A 94 -10.20 21.23 -16.10
CA PRO A 94 -11.01 21.50 -14.93
C PRO A 94 -10.58 20.62 -13.76
N LYS A 95 -10.31 21.23 -12.61
CA LYS A 95 -9.96 20.52 -11.39
C LYS A 95 -11.24 20.25 -10.61
N PHE A 96 -11.34 19.08 -10.02
CA PHE A 96 -12.39 18.81 -9.04
C PHE A 96 -12.24 19.74 -7.84
N PRO A 97 -13.36 20.07 -7.16
CA PRO A 97 -13.32 20.85 -5.93
C PRO A 97 -12.39 20.22 -4.91
N GLN A 98 -11.62 21.05 -4.21
CA GLN A 98 -10.70 20.58 -3.17
C GLN A 98 -11.44 19.82 -2.06
N SER A 99 -12.66 20.24 -1.70
CA SER A 99 -13.50 19.56 -0.72
C SER A 99 -13.82 18.10 -1.07
N ILE A 100 -13.98 17.76 -2.34
CA ILE A 100 -14.17 16.37 -2.78
C ILE A 100 -12.88 15.57 -2.56
N LYS A 101 -11.73 16.17 -2.89
CA LYS A 101 -10.43 15.52 -2.69
C LYS A 101 -10.13 15.29 -1.21
N ASP A 102 -10.42 16.27 -0.37
CA ASP A 102 -10.22 16.19 1.08
C ASP A 102 -11.11 15.11 1.70
N SER A 103 -12.37 15.02 1.25
CA SER A 103 -13.30 13.95 1.65
C SER A 103 -12.79 12.57 1.27
N LEU A 104 -12.37 12.39 0.01
CA LEU A 104 -11.81 11.13 -0.47
C LEU A 104 -10.48 10.77 0.23
N MET A 105 -9.64 11.76 0.51
CA MET A 105 -8.40 11.56 1.27
C MET A 105 -8.70 11.14 2.71
N SER A 106 -9.74 11.68 3.33
CA SER A 106 -10.16 11.28 4.68
C SER A 106 -10.56 9.80 4.72
N LEU A 107 -11.35 9.35 3.74
CA LEU A 107 -11.70 7.94 3.57
C LEU A 107 -10.47 7.07 3.25
N GLN A 108 -9.53 7.60 2.47
CA GLN A 108 -8.29 6.89 2.17
C GLN A 108 -7.44 6.69 3.43
N ILE A 109 -7.35 7.69 4.31
CA ILE A 109 -6.62 7.58 5.57
C ILE A 109 -7.21 6.48 6.47
N GLU A 110 -8.53 6.31 6.48
CA GLU A 110 -9.17 5.20 7.21
C GLU A 110 -8.73 3.84 6.64
N VAL A 111 -8.69 3.69 5.32
CA VAL A 111 -8.21 2.47 4.66
C VAL A 111 -6.71 2.25 4.92
N ASP A 112 -5.90 3.29 4.86
CA ASP A 112 -4.46 3.23 5.11
C ASP A 112 -4.16 2.77 6.55
N ASN A 113 -4.94 3.27 7.53
CA ASN A 113 -4.85 2.83 8.92
C ASN A 113 -5.18 1.34 9.07
N LEU A 114 -6.30 0.89 8.49
CA LEU A 114 -6.72 -0.51 8.55
C LEU A 114 -5.69 -1.44 7.89
N ASN A 115 -5.14 -1.05 6.74
CA ASN A 115 -4.12 -1.83 6.04
C ASN A 115 -2.79 -1.83 6.80
N THR A 116 -2.41 -0.72 7.43
CA THR A 116 -1.23 -0.65 8.28
C THR A 116 -1.34 -1.60 9.48
N GLU A 117 -2.47 -1.57 10.19
CA GLU A 117 -2.73 -2.45 11.34
C GLU A 117 -2.71 -3.93 10.93
N LYS A 118 -3.41 -4.28 9.84
CA LYS A 118 -3.40 -5.64 9.29
C LYS A 118 -1.98 -6.09 8.91
N LEU A 119 -1.19 -5.23 8.28
CA LEU A 119 0.16 -5.59 7.85
C LEU A 119 1.09 -5.79 9.05
N ILE A 120 0.96 -4.96 10.09
CA ILE A 120 1.65 -5.13 11.37
C ILE A 120 1.32 -6.50 11.98
N GLU A 121 0.04 -6.87 12.05
CA GLU A 121 -0.40 -8.17 12.58
C GLU A 121 0.17 -9.34 11.75
N ILE A 122 0.07 -9.24 10.42
CA ILE A 122 0.64 -10.23 9.49
C ILE A 122 2.13 -10.40 9.74
N ILE A 123 2.91 -9.32 9.85
CA ILE A 123 4.36 -9.42 10.05
C ILE A 123 4.69 -10.05 11.41
N LYS A 124 3.96 -9.69 12.47
CA LYS A 124 4.16 -10.28 13.80
C LYS A 124 3.92 -11.79 13.84
N ILE A 125 2.97 -12.30 13.05
CA ILE A 125 2.59 -13.72 13.04
C ILE A 125 3.39 -14.51 12.00
N ASN A 126 3.52 -13.96 10.80
CA ASN A 126 4.03 -14.66 9.61
C ASN A 126 5.47 -14.27 9.23
N GLY A 127 5.99 -13.15 9.74
CA GLY A 127 7.19 -12.48 9.24
C GLY A 127 6.91 -11.65 7.99
N TRP A 128 7.95 -10.99 7.46
CA TRP A 128 7.83 -10.20 6.24
C TRP A 128 7.39 -11.08 5.05
N PRO A 129 6.38 -10.66 4.26
CA PRO A 129 5.93 -11.43 3.12
C PRO A 129 6.96 -11.38 1.97
N ILE A 130 7.72 -12.46 1.81
CA ILE A 130 8.73 -12.64 0.74
C ILE A 130 8.08 -13.14 -0.55
N LYS A 131 8.18 -12.38 -1.66
CA LYS A 131 7.62 -12.75 -2.98
C LYS A 131 7.98 -14.16 -3.46
N ASN A 132 9.20 -14.63 -3.21
CA ASN A 132 9.69 -15.93 -3.70
C ASN A 132 9.03 -17.15 -3.00
N GLY A 133 8.14 -16.93 -2.03
CA GLY A 133 7.42 -17.97 -1.32
C GLY A 133 5.97 -18.19 -1.75
N PHE A 134 5.37 -17.28 -2.51
CA PHE A 134 3.93 -17.25 -2.79
C PHE A 134 3.63 -17.48 -4.27
N ARG A 135 2.57 -18.22 -4.58
CA ARG A 135 1.99 -18.28 -5.93
C ARG A 135 1.13 -17.03 -6.18
N CYS A 136 1.67 -15.84 -5.92
CA CYS A 136 1.00 -14.59 -6.20
C CYS A 136 1.45 -14.09 -7.57
N ASP A 137 0.64 -14.30 -8.59
CA ASP A 137 0.86 -13.71 -9.92
C ASP A 137 0.58 -12.19 -9.90
N GLU A 138 -0.09 -11.70 -8.86
CA GLU A 138 -0.43 -10.29 -8.67
C GLU A 138 0.67 -9.47 -7.98
N VAL A 139 0.74 -8.19 -8.33
CA VAL A 139 1.72 -7.25 -7.76
C VAL A 139 1.33 -6.90 -6.32
N ILE A 140 1.99 -7.55 -5.37
CA ILE A 140 1.92 -7.20 -3.96
C ILE A 140 3.08 -6.25 -3.60
N GLY A 141 2.74 -5.14 -2.94
CA GLY A 141 3.70 -4.12 -2.48
C GLY A 141 3.51 -3.79 -1.00
N PRO A 142 3.90 -4.65 -0.05
CA PRO A 142 3.68 -4.43 1.39
C PRO A 142 4.41 -3.17 1.86
N SER A 143 5.56 -2.86 1.26
CA SER A 143 6.30 -1.63 1.50
C SER A 143 5.54 -0.37 1.09
N ILE A 144 4.63 -0.44 0.11
CA ILE A 144 3.78 0.69 -0.30
C ILE A 144 2.73 0.99 0.77
N ILE A 145 2.12 -0.04 1.36
CA ILE A 145 1.18 0.12 2.48
C ILE A 145 1.85 0.88 3.63
N PHE A 146 3.04 0.44 4.06
CA PHE A 146 3.79 1.16 5.09
C PHE A 146 4.24 2.55 4.66
N ARG A 147 4.50 2.79 3.37
CA ARG A 147 4.81 4.13 2.84
C ARG A 147 3.63 5.12 2.93
N HIS A 148 2.42 4.63 3.11
CA HIS A 148 1.19 5.41 3.30
C HIS A 148 0.73 5.46 4.77
N SER A 149 1.47 4.84 5.68
CA SER A 149 1.11 4.80 7.10
C SER A 149 1.16 6.18 7.77
N GLN A 150 0.38 6.33 8.83
CA GLN A 150 0.35 7.54 9.65
C GLN A 150 1.44 7.50 10.73
N GLU A 151 1.89 8.68 11.17
CA GLU A 151 2.97 8.84 12.18
C GLU A 151 2.76 8.02 13.46
N LYS A 152 1.50 7.84 13.87
CA LYS A 152 1.14 7.03 15.05
C LYS A 152 1.65 5.58 15.01
N TYR A 153 1.95 5.03 13.83
CA TYR A 153 2.48 3.68 13.67
C TYR A 153 4.01 3.63 13.47
N TRP A 154 4.68 4.77 13.24
CA TRP A 154 6.05 4.77 12.73
C TRP A 154 7.05 4.05 13.64
N ASN A 155 6.94 4.21 14.96
CA ASN A 155 7.82 3.53 15.92
C ASN A 155 7.67 2.00 15.87
N GLU A 156 6.43 1.52 15.74
CA GLU A 156 6.13 0.09 15.64
C GLU A 156 6.61 -0.47 14.31
N ILE A 157 6.36 0.24 13.21
CA ILE A 157 6.83 -0.14 11.88
C ILE A 157 8.36 -0.19 11.87
N GLN A 158 9.06 0.82 12.39
CA GLN A 158 10.53 0.84 12.46
C GLN A 158 11.06 -0.41 13.18
N THR A 159 10.48 -0.73 14.33
CA THR A 159 10.86 -1.90 15.13
C THR A 159 10.69 -3.20 14.32
N LEU A 160 9.58 -3.35 13.60
CA LEU A 160 9.30 -4.53 12.79
C LEU A 160 10.25 -4.64 11.60
N ILE A 161 10.46 -3.57 10.83
CA ILE A 161 11.30 -3.63 9.64
C ILE A 161 12.78 -3.83 10.00
N ASP A 162 13.25 -3.28 11.13
CA ASP A 162 14.61 -3.51 11.63
C ASP A 162 14.83 -4.99 11.97
N LEU A 163 13.85 -5.62 12.62
CA LEU A 163 13.88 -7.05 12.91
C LEU A 163 13.89 -7.87 11.61
N GLU A 164 12.94 -7.63 10.70
CA GLU A 164 12.81 -8.39 9.47
C GLU A 164 14.03 -8.22 8.54
N PHE A 165 14.65 -7.04 8.52
CA PHE A 165 15.87 -6.78 7.78
C PHE A 165 17.08 -7.49 8.41
N LYS A 166 17.24 -7.41 9.74
CA LYS A 166 18.29 -8.14 10.47
C LYS A 166 18.20 -9.65 10.24
N GLU A 167 16.98 -10.18 10.20
CA GLU A 167 16.68 -11.58 9.95
C GLU A 167 16.73 -11.98 8.46
N LYS A 168 17.11 -11.04 7.58
CA LYS A 168 17.25 -11.24 6.12
C LYS A 168 15.96 -11.68 5.42
N ARG A 169 14.80 -11.33 5.99
CA ARG A 169 13.46 -11.59 5.41
C ARG A 169 12.95 -10.41 4.59
N MET A 170 13.65 -9.27 4.62
CA MET A 170 13.33 -8.06 3.86
C MET A 170 14.51 -7.64 2.97
N SER A 171 14.22 -7.16 1.77
CA SER A 171 15.27 -6.61 0.89
C SER A 171 15.71 -5.20 1.34
N LYS A 172 16.96 -4.82 1.02
CA LYS A 172 17.47 -3.47 1.29
C LYS A 172 16.62 -2.37 0.63
N GLY A 173 16.05 -2.64 -0.56
CA GLY A 173 15.20 -1.70 -1.27
C GLY A 173 13.89 -1.42 -0.53
N GLU A 174 13.22 -2.46 -0.04
CA GLU A 174 12.00 -2.32 0.77
C GLU A 174 12.28 -1.59 2.08
N TYR A 175 13.34 -2.00 2.79
CA TYR A 175 13.76 -1.37 4.04
C TYR A 175 13.97 0.14 3.87
N ASN A 176 14.81 0.52 2.89
CA ASN A 176 15.14 1.92 2.64
C ASN A 176 13.91 2.75 2.24
N LEU A 177 12.97 2.16 1.47
CA LEU A 177 11.75 2.83 1.06
C LEU A 177 10.87 3.20 2.27
N ILE A 178 10.75 2.26 3.22
CA ILE A 178 9.94 2.44 4.42
C ILE A 178 10.66 3.37 5.39
N ASP A 179 11.92 3.10 5.71
CA ASP A 179 12.74 3.92 6.62
C ASP A 179 12.81 5.40 6.17
N ASN A 180 12.96 5.65 4.87
CA ASN A 180 12.87 7.00 4.32
C ASN A 180 11.54 7.67 4.67
N HIS A 181 10.42 6.96 4.55
CA HIS A 181 9.11 7.49 4.90
C HIS A 181 8.98 7.77 6.41
N LEU A 182 9.42 6.85 7.27
CA LEU A 182 9.39 7.00 8.73
C LEU A 182 10.26 8.16 9.23
N LYS A 183 11.23 8.60 8.42
CA LYS A 183 12.09 9.77 8.68
C LYS A 183 11.57 11.07 8.05
N GLY A 184 10.34 11.09 7.54
CA GLY A 184 9.74 12.28 6.92
C GLY A 184 10.16 12.51 5.46
N ARG A 185 10.62 11.48 4.76
CA ARG A 185 11.03 11.49 3.34
C ARG A 185 12.11 12.53 3.02
N PRO A 186 13.26 12.54 3.73
CA PRO A 186 14.36 13.41 3.37
C PRO A 186 14.81 13.14 1.93
N SER A 187 15.23 14.18 1.24
CA SER A 187 15.84 14.02 -0.10
C SER A 187 17.10 13.18 0.02
N TYR A 188 17.29 12.26 -0.92
CA TYR A 188 18.55 11.52 -1.02
C TYR A 188 19.64 12.49 -1.48
N ASN A 189 20.51 12.89 -0.55
CA ASN A 189 21.73 13.59 -0.90
C ASN A 189 22.69 12.57 -1.52
N PHE A 190 22.61 12.43 -2.84
CA PHE A 190 23.67 11.77 -3.62
C PHE A 190 24.87 12.71 -3.70
N THR A 191 25.48 13.04 -2.56
CA THR A 191 26.87 13.48 -2.60
C THR A 191 27.67 12.30 -3.11
N LYS A 192 28.25 12.45 -4.30
CA LYS A 192 29.14 11.47 -4.92
C LYS A 192 30.26 11.16 -3.92
N ASP A 193 30.25 9.96 -3.37
CA ASP A 193 31.49 9.30 -2.96
C ASP A 193 32.24 8.82 -4.21
#